data_AF-A0A927XRF4-F1
#
_entry.id   AF-A0A927XRF4-F1
#
_cell.length_a   1.000
_cell.length_b   1.000
_cell.length_c   1.000
_cell.angle_alpha   90.00
_cell.angle_beta   90.00
_cell.angle_gamma   90.00
#
_symmetry.space_group_name_H-M   'P 1'
#
loop_
_entity.id
_entity.type
_entity.pdbx_description
1 polymer ?
#
loop_
_entity_poly.entity_id
_entity_poly.type
_entity_poly.pdbx_seq_one_letter_code
_entity_poly.pdbx_strand_id
1 'polypeptide(L)'
;MPNPILPLWEYIPDGEPRVFGDRVYLYGSHDRAAGQAFCDFKLKVWSASVDDLNHWQCHGDSFRTRDGARKSDVDWTTNELYAPDVIEKDGKYYLYAYIVGAKGAIGVSERPEGPFRLLGQYLYGENEKVGDDGIFNDAGVLVDDDGRVYVYYGFTQSHMNEIDPSDMKTIIPGSYMHPVIDDGEEIPEEKRFYEASSPRKIGDTYYLIYSPRKGSRLAYATSSSPRGPFTYRGYIIDNGVDYPAGNNHGSIANINGQWYVFYHRMTNNTIMSRRACVEKIEILEDGTIPPVEMTSLGFEEALNPYSITPAELACVLKGGCFIAEKDIFTRVVTQIIEGAVIGYKYFDFGNDFTSDPMTLSMNVRGMGTNTRVKVMLDDPEKGEEIGLIDIGTHDGVYKAKVKPVTGRHALYFVCTLRDTAYDWMKGYFTHKPLFEFREFAFLK
;
A
#
# COMPACT_ATOMS: atom_id res chain seq x y z
N MET A 1 -11.13 0.23 9.55
CA MET A 1 -11.54 -0.12 8.20
C MET A 1 -10.52 -1.14 7.77
N PRO A 2 -10.95 -2.31 7.28
CA PRO A 2 -10.04 -3.34 6.79
C PRO A 2 -9.22 -2.85 5.60
N ASN A 3 -8.08 -3.49 5.34
CA ASN A 3 -7.29 -3.22 4.15
C ASN A 3 -8.01 -3.72 2.89
N PRO A 4 -8.06 -2.94 1.80
CA PRO A 4 -7.51 -1.59 1.61
C PRO A 4 -8.36 -0.50 2.27
N ILE A 5 -7.72 0.56 2.77
CA ILE A 5 -8.35 1.58 3.65
C ILE A 5 -9.17 2.67 2.91
N LEU A 6 -9.42 2.50 1.61
CA LEU A 6 -10.18 3.46 0.80
C LEU A 6 -11.30 2.75 0.02
N PRO A 7 -12.34 3.48 -0.44
CA PRO A 7 -13.42 2.91 -1.24
C PRO A 7 -12.94 2.13 -2.47
N LEU A 8 -13.72 1.14 -2.91
CA LEU A 8 -13.33 0.19 -3.97
C LEU A 8 -12.88 0.86 -5.28
N TRP A 9 -13.48 1.99 -5.62
CA TRP A 9 -13.20 2.75 -6.84
C TRP A 9 -11.92 3.59 -6.79
N GLU A 10 -11.28 3.70 -5.61
CA GLU A 10 -10.12 4.56 -5.41
C GLU A 10 -8.81 3.76 -5.41
N TYR A 11 -7.82 4.30 -6.14
CA TYR A 11 -6.54 3.70 -6.44
C TYR A 11 -5.42 4.69 -6.10
N ILE A 12 -5.03 4.71 -4.82
CA ILE A 12 -3.93 5.53 -4.33
C ILE A 12 -2.68 4.67 -4.18
N PRO A 13 -1.74 4.75 -5.15
CA PRO A 13 -0.35 4.41 -4.91
C PRO A 13 0.40 5.48 -4.12
N ASP A 14 1.63 5.15 -3.74
CA ASP A 14 2.62 6.11 -3.22
C ASP A 14 2.07 6.97 -2.07
N GLY A 15 1.29 6.33 -1.20
CA GLY A 15 0.55 6.99 -0.13
C GLY A 15 1.47 7.48 0.99
N GLU A 16 1.64 8.78 1.09
CA GLU A 16 2.45 9.47 2.10
C GLU A 16 1.53 9.96 3.25
N PRO A 17 1.67 9.38 4.46
CA PRO A 17 0.87 9.76 5.62
C PRO A 17 1.46 10.96 6.37
N ARG A 18 0.62 11.92 6.74
CA ARG A 18 0.97 13.04 7.62
C ARG A 18 -0.12 13.27 8.66
N VAL A 19 0.27 13.57 9.91
CA VAL A 19 -0.69 13.98 10.95
C VAL A 19 -0.58 15.48 11.13
N PHE A 20 -1.68 16.18 10.88
CA PHE A 20 -1.79 17.64 11.04
C PHE A 20 -3.01 17.93 11.89
N GLY A 21 -2.80 18.55 13.05
CA GLY A 21 -3.85 18.78 14.03
C GLY A 21 -4.48 17.46 14.52
N ASP A 22 -5.80 17.36 14.40
CA ASP A 22 -6.62 16.23 14.85
C ASP A 22 -6.92 15.21 13.73
N ARG A 23 -6.15 15.24 12.64
CA ARG A 23 -6.39 14.38 11.46
C ARG A 23 -5.12 13.76 10.92
N VAL A 24 -5.25 12.53 10.44
CA VAL A 24 -4.28 11.89 9.56
C VAL A 24 -4.70 12.13 8.11
N TYR A 25 -3.75 12.57 7.29
CA TYR A 25 -3.89 12.79 5.86
C TYR A 25 -3.08 11.74 5.11
N LEU A 26 -3.61 11.27 3.99
CA LEU A 26 -2.94 10.42 3.03
C LEU A 26 -2.88 11.16 1.70
N TYR A 27 -1.69 11.59 1.32
CA TYR A 27 -1.38 12.19 0.02
C TYR A 27 -0.88 11.09 -0.90
N GLY A 28 -1.35 11.01 -2.13
CA GLY A 28 -0.78 10.03 -3.05
C GLY A 28 -1.03 10.34 -4.50
N SER A 29 -0.29 9.64 -5.36
CA SER A 29 -0.58 9.61 -6.79
C SER A 29 -1.93 8.93 -7.04
N HIS A 30 -2.36 8.85 -8.30
CA HIS A 30 -3.62 8.22 -8.64
C HIS A 30 -3.44 7.26 -9.80
N ASP A 31 -3.60 5.97 -9.53
CA ASP A 31 -3.61 4.92 -10.54
C ASP A 31 -5.02 4.79 -11.15
N ARG A 32 -5.13 4.00 -12.22
CA ARG A 32 -6.42 3.55 -12.76
C ARG A 32 -6.48 2.04 -12.74
N ALA A 33 -7.68 1.50 -12.55
CA ALA A 33 -7.90 0.08 -12.64
C ALA A 33 -7.48 -0.48 -14.01
N ALA A 34 -6.67 -1.54 -13.98
CA ALA A 34 -6.04 -2.14 -15.16
C ALA A 34 -5.29 -1.12 -16.05
N GLY A 35 -4.70 -0.11 -15.41
CA GLY A 35 -3.89 0.91 -16.08
C GLY A 35 -2.68 0.30 -16.81
N GLN A 36 -2.26 0.98 -17.89
CA GLN A 36 -1.08 0.63 -18.69
C GLN A 36 0.08 1.61 -18.49
N ALA A 37 -0.06 2.52 -17.54
CA ALA A 37 0.93 3.52 -17.16
C ALA A 37 0.85 3.73 -15.64
N PHE A 38 1.99 4.04 -15.02
CA PHE A 38 2.04 4.40 -13.60
C PHE A 38 1.40 5.75 -13.38
N CYS A 39 0.51 5.82 -12.39
CA CYS A 39 -0.18 7.03 -11.97
C CYS A 39 -0.87 7.77 -13.13
N ASP A 40 -1.47 8.92 -12.84
CA ASP A 40 -2.04 9.76 -13.88
C ASP A 40 -1.64 11.23 -13.68
N PHE A 41 -2.55 12.16 -13.96
CA PHE A 41 -2.26 13.58 -14.11
C PHE A 41 -2.75 14.40 -12.91
N LYS A 42 -3.09 13.73 -11.80
CA LYS A 42 -3.61 14.34 -10.57
C LYS A 42 -3.11 13.61 -9.33
N LEU A 43 -3.03 14.37 -8.24
CA LEU A 43 -2.78 13.86 -6.89
C LEU A 43 -4.07 13.89 -6.10
N LYS A 44 -4.21 12.94 -5.16
CA LYS A 44 -5.38 12.79 -4.31
C LYS A 44 -5.01 13.02 -2.86
N VAL A 45 -5.98 13.50 -2.10
CA VAL A 45 -5.86 13.62 -0.65
C VAL A 45 -7.11 13.06 0.01
N TRP A 46 -6.87 12.21 0.99
CA TRP A 46 -7.88 11.71 1.90
C TRP A 46 -7.45 12.02 3.33
N SER A 47 -8.41 12.14 4.25
CA SER A 47 -8.07 12.20 5.67
C SER A 47 -9.13 11.58 6.56
N ALA A 48 -8.69 11.09 7.72
CA ALA A 48 -9.56 10.60 8.78
C ALA A 48 -9.25 11.37 10.08
N SER A 49 -10.21 11.39 11.00
CA SER A 49 -9.91 11.85 12.37
C SER A 49 -8.93 10.87 13.02
N VAL A 50 -8.00 11.36 13.83
CA VAL A 50 -7.11 10.50 14.62
C VAL A 50 -7.87 9.61 15.61
N ASP A 51 -9.09 10.00 15.98
CA ASP A 51 -9.98 9.25 16.88
C ASP A 51 -10.93 8.30 16.13
N ASP A 52 -10.97 8.38 14.79
CA ASP A 52 -11.84 7.56 13.95
C ASP A 52 -11.20 7.26 12.58
N LEU A 53 -10.25 6.33 12.61
CA LEU A 53 -9.48 5.89 11.44
C LEU A 53 -10.28 5.02 10.46
N ASN A 54 -11.55 4.78 10.76
CA ASN A 54 -12.45 3.97 9.95
C ASN A 54 -13.28 4.81 8.98
N HIS A 55 -13.27 6.14 9.11
CA HIS A 55 -14.06 7.05 8.29
C HIS A 55 -13.18 8.07 7.57
N TRP A 56 -12.72 7.68 6.37
CA TRP A 56 -11.89 8.51 5.51
C TRP A 56 -12.74 9.44 4.62
N GLN A 57 -12.40 10.73 4.62
CA GLN A 57 -12.99 11.76 3.79
C GLN A 57 -12.12 12.01 2.55
N CYS A 58 -12.73 12.02 1.36
CA CYS A 58 -12.08 12.44 0.12
C CYS A 58 -12.10 13.97 0.01
N HIS A 59 -10.94 14.59 -0.21
CA HIS A 59 -10.83 16.04 -0.44
C HIS A 59 -10.76 16.43 -1.92
N GLY A 60 -10.96 15.45 -2.81
CA GLY A 60 -10.85 15.67 -4.24
C GLY A 60 -9.41 15.57 -4.72
N ASP A 61 -9.07 16.34 -5.75
CA ASP A 61 -7.72 16.33 -6.32
C ASP A 61 -6.94 17.51 -5.74
N SER A 62 -5.78 17.27 -5.16
CA SER A 62 -4.98 18.30 -4.47
C SER A 62 -4.14 19.12 -5.44
N PHE A 63 -3.64 18.50 -6.50
CA PHE A 63 -2.84 19.12 -7.57
C PHE A 63 -3.03 18.35 -8.89
N ARG A 64 -2.91 19.00 -10.06
CA ARG A 64 -3.06 18.36 -11.37
C ARG A 64 -2.26 19.04 -12.49
N THR A 65 -1.91 18.27 -13.51
CA THR A 65 -1.21 18.73 -14.73
C THR A 65 -2.09 18.78 -15.99
N ARG A 66 -3.34 18.33 -15.89
CA ARG A 66 -4.32 18.41 -16.99
C ARG A 66 -5.62 19.01 -16.52
N ASP A 67 -6.31 19.68 -17.44
CA ASP A 67 -7.68 20.11 -17.23
C ASP A 67 -8.58 18.90 -16.92
N GLY A 68 -9.49 19.09 -15.97
CA GLY A 68 -10.48 18.09 -15.58
C GLY A 68 -11.61 18.77 -14.82
N ALA A 69 -11.87 18.36 -13.58
CA ALA A 69 -12.85 19.01 -12.71
C ALA A 69 -12.51 20.49 -12.41
N ARG A 70 -11.23 20.86 -12.47
CA ARG A 70 -10.74 22.25 -12.55
C ARG A 70 -9.62 22.35 -13.58
N LYS A 71 -9.17 23.58 -13.87
CA LYS A 71 -8.00 23.83 -14.71
C LYS A 71 -6.73 23.21 -14.14
N SER A 72 -5.79 22.90 -15.02
CA SER A 72 -4.42 22.52 -14.64
C SER A 72 -3.81 23.51 -13.65
N ASP A 73 -3.07 23.02 -12.65
CA ASP A 73 -2.33 23.86 -11.70
C ASP A 73 -0.95 24.29 -12.27
N VAL A 74 -0.56 23.74 -13.43
CA VAL A 74 0.62 24.13 -14.22
C VAL A 74 0.23 24.52 -15.65
N ASP A 75 0.98 25.42 -16.28
CA ASP A 75 0.71 25.95 -17.62
C ASP A 75 1.69 25.48 -18.71
N TRP A 76 2.71 24.70 -18.34
CA TRP A 76 3.83 24.34 -19.22
C TRP A 76 3.90 22.86 -19.62
N THR A 77 3.09 21.98 -19.02
CA THR A 77 3.09 20.54 -19.33
C THR A 77 1.76 19.86 -19.03
N THR A 78 1.60 18.66 -19.57
CA THR A 78 0.50 17.73 -19.31
C THR A 78 0.99 16.32 -18.93
N ASN A 79 2.23 16.22 -18.47
CA ASN A 79 2.86 14.94 -18.10
C ASN A 79 2.28 14.39 -16.79
N GLU A 80 2.56 13.11 -16.54
CA GLU A 80 2.15 12.38 -15.36
C GLU A 80 2.79 12.95 -14.07
N LEU A 81 2.14 12.70 -12.94
CA LEU A 81 2.44 13.33 -11.65
C LEU A 81 2.48 12.28 -10.52
N TYR A 82 3.62 12.13 -9.86
CA TYR A 82 3.97 11.01 -9.00
C TYR A 82 4.37 11.44 -7.58
N ALA A 83 4.16 10.50 -6.65
CA ALA A 83 4.76 10.41 -5.31
C ALA A 83 4.81 11.73 -4.55
N PRO A 84 3.64 12.24 -4.10
CA PRO A 84 3.59 13.48 -3.37
C PRO A 84 4.01 13.30 -1.91
N ASP A 85 4.70 14.31 -1.39
CA ASP A 85 4.85 14.55 0.03
C ASP A 85 4.33 15.95 0.39
N VAL A 86 3.80 16.09 1.61
CA VAL A 86 3.36 17.38 2.15
C VAL A 86 3.97 17.63 3.51
N ILE A 87 4.59 18.79 3.68
CA ILE A 87 5.10 19.27 4.97
C ILE A 87 4.40 20.56 5.38
N GLU A 88 4.28 20.76 6.68
CA GLU A 88 3.83 22.03 7.25
C GLU A 88 5.05 22.87 7.64
N LYS A 89 4.98 24.17 7.36
CA LYS A 89 5.95 25.15 7.82
C LYS A 89 5.27 26.52 7.94
N ASP A 90 5.45 27.17 9.09
CA ASP A 90 4.98 28.54 9.37
C ASP A 90 3.48 28.76 9.08
N GLY A 91 2.64 27.76 9.36
CA GLY A 91 1.19 27.77 9.15
C GLY A 91 0.75 27.43 7.73
N LYS A 92 1.67 27.04 6.84
CA LYS A 92 1.41 26.70 5.44
C LYS A 92 1.84 25.28 5.12
N TYR A 93 1.20 24.72 4.10
CA TYR A 93 1.43 23.35 3.65
C TYR A 93 2.07 23.37 2.27
N TYR A 94 3.20 22.68 2.15
CA TYR A 94 4.00 22.62 0.94
C TYR A 94 3.97 21.21 0.38
N LEU A 95 3.45 21.08 -0.82
CA LEU A 95 3.41 19.83 -1.59
C LEU A 95 4.67 19.73 -2.44
N TYR A 96 5.36 18.60 -2.37
CA TYR A 96 6.47 18.24 -3.23
C TYR A 96 6.08 17.01 -4.03
N ALA A 97 6.22 17.06 -5.35
CA ALA A 97 5.88 15.94 -6.22
C ALA A 97 6.79 15.92 -7.45
N TYR A 98 6.82 14.77 -8.12
CA TYR A 98 7.53 14.62 -9.38
C TYR A 98 6.56 14.73 -10.56
N ILE A 99 6.79 15.70 -11.46
CA ILE A 99 6.20 15.68 -12.80
C ILE A 99 7.20 15.04 -13.74
N VAL A 100 6.78 14.03 -14.50
CA VAL A 100 7.69 13.27 -15.37
C VAL A 100 8.49 14.19 -16.31
N GLY A 101 9.81 14.11 -16.21
CA GLY A 101 10.77 14.90 -17.00
C GLY A 101 11.00 16.33 -16.52
N ALA A 102 10.55 16.69 -15.32
CA ALA A 102 10.67 18.03 -14.76
C ALA A 102 11.58 18.09 -13.53
N LYS A 103 11.99 19.31 -13.17
CA LYS A 103 12.72 19.64 -11.94
C LYS A 103 11.79 19.67 -10.71
N GLY A 104 10.96 18.64 -10.57
CA GLY A 104 9.91 18.55 -9.55
C GLY A 104 8.74 19.53 -9.75
N ALA A 105 7.81 19.50 -8.82
CA ALA A 105 6.69 20.43 -8.70
C ALA A 105 6.44 20.72 -7.22
N ILE A 106 6.43 22.00 -6.88
CA ILE A 106 6.24 22.47 -5.52
C ILE A 106 4.95 23.28 -5.49
N GLY A 107 4.00 22.84 -4.67
CA GLY A 107 2.73 23.51 -4.44
C GLY A 107 2.65 24.09 -3.04
N VAL A 108 1.83 25.13 -2.84
CA VAL A 108 1.57 25.71 -1.52
C VAL A 108 0.07 25.87 -1.29
N SER A 109 -0.36 25.64 -0.05
CA SER A 109 -1.71 25.89 0.41
C SER A 109 -1.74 26.39 1.86
N GLU A 110 -2.80 27.10 2.21
CA GLU A 110 -3.10 27.50 3.60
C GLU A 110 -3.88 26.40 4.34
N ARG A 111 -4.17 25.27 3.68
CA ARG A 111 -4.90 24.12 4.24
C ARG A 111 -4.18 22.81 3.90
N PRO A 112 -4.18 21.82 4.80
CA PRO A 112 -3.49 20.56 4.58
C PRO A 112 -4.07 19.77 3.41
N GLU A 113 -5.38 19.85 3.15
CA GLU A 113 -6.01 19.17 2.01
C GLU A 113 -5.87 19.89 0.67
N GLY A 114 -5.34 21.11 0.67
CA GLY A 114 -5.26 21.95 -0.51
C GLY A 114 -6.58 22.71 -0.83
N PRO A 115 -6.86 22.99 -2.12
CA PRO A 115 -6.01 22.70 -3.27
C PRO A 115 -4.67 23.44 -3.16
N PHE A 116 -3.63 22.84 -3.72
CA PHE A 116 -2.29 23.43 -3.76
C PHE A 116 -2.13 24.24 -5.03
N ARG A 117 -1.56 25.43 -4.91
CA ARG A 117 -1.22 26.28 -6.05
C ARG A 117 0.26 26.11 -6.34
N LEU A 118 0.64 26.08 -7.62
CA LEU A 118 2.04 25.98 -8.00
C LEU A 118 2.84 27.15 -7.40
N LEU A 119 3.86 26.81 -6.61
CA LEU A 119 4.89 27.72 -6.10
C LEU A 119 6.11 27.76 -7.04
N GLY A 120 6.40 26.65 -7.71
CA GLY A 120 7.45 26.53 -8.73
C GLY A 120 8.02 25.13 -8.87
N GLN A 121 9.17 25.05 -9.55
CA GLN A 121 10.06 23.89 -9.56
C GLN A 121 11.22 24.13 -8.58
N TYR A 122 12.05 23.13 -8.31
CA TYR A 122 13.28 23.32 -7.56
C TYR A 122 14.20 24.32 -8.29
N LEU A 123 14.77 25.27 -7.53
CA LEU A 123 15.69 26.27 -8.05
C LEU A 123 17.11 25.94 -7.57
N TYR A 124 18.06 25.89 -8.50
CA TYR A 124 19.46 25.65 -8.18
C TYR A 124 20.34 26.34 -9.22
N GLY A 125 21.58 26.65 -8.83
CA GLY A 125 22.55 27.30 -9.73
C GLY A 125 22.90 26.42 -10.94
N GLU A 126 23.29 27.03 -12.06
CA GLU A 126 23.61 26.32 -13.31
C GLU A 126 24.68 25.23 -13.14
N ASN A 127 25.64 25.46 -12.22
CA ASN A 127 26.72 24.52 -11.91
C ASN A 127 26.51 23.77 -10.58
N GLU A 128 25.34 23.91 -9.95
CA GLU A 128 25.05 23.24 -8.69
C GLU A 128 24.80 21.75 -8.95
N LYS A 129 25.47 20.88 -8.19
CA LYS A 129 25.24 19.45 -8.30
C LYS A 129 23.98 19.09 -7.53
N VAL A 130 23.00 18.51 -8.21
CA VAL A 130 21.75 18.08 -7.59
C VAL A 130 21.41 16.61 -7.88
N GLY A 131 22.34 15.81 -8.39
CA GLY A 131 22.09 14.37 -8.66
C GLY A 131 20.99 14.12 -9.69
N ASP A 132 20.75 12.84 -10.01
CA ASP A 132 19.62 12.35 -10.82
C ASP A 132 19.28 13.20 -12.07
N ASP A 133 20.30 13.68 -12.79
CA ASP A 133 20.17 14.57 -13.96
C ASP A 133 19.30 15.84 -13.73
N GLY A 134 19.21 16.33 -12.48
CA GLY A 134 18.39 17.47 -12.10
C GLY A 134 16.92 17.13 -11.84
N ILE A 135 16.60 15.85 -11.74
CA ILE A 135 15.27 15.32 -11.42
C ILE A 135 15.21 15.01 -9.93
N PHE A 136 14.04 15.25 -9.34
CA PHE A 136 13.78 15.00 -7.93
C PHE A 136 12.68 13.94 -7.83
N ASN A 137 13.02 12.70 -8.23
CA ASN A 137 12.07 11.59 -8.24
C ASN A 137 11.73 11.12 -6.81
N ASP A 138 10.46 10.81 -6.56
CA ASP A 138 9.94 10.34 -5.27
C ASP A 138 10.50 11.11 -4.07
N ALA A 139 10.35 12.43 -4.09
CA ALA A 139 10.94 13.33 -3.13
C ALA A 139 10.19 13.31 -1.79
N GLY A 140 10.92 13.04 -0.70
CA GLY A 140 10.47 13.21 0.67
C GLY A 140 11.17 14.38 1.35
N VAL A 141 10.41 15.19 2.09
CA VAL A 141 10.91 16.42 2.72
C VAL A 141 10.79 16.35 4.24
N LEU A 142 11.82 16.85 4.91
CA LEU A 142 11.90 16.97 6.36
C LEU A 142 12.16 18.43 6.73
N VAL A 143 11.28 19.00 7.55
CA VAL A 143 11.56 20.24 8.31
C VAL A 143 12.07 19.80 9.68
N ASP A 144 13.29 20.20 10.02
CA ASP A 144 13.92 19.85 11.29
C ASP A 144 13.62 20.90 12.38
N ASP A 145 13.90 20.55 13.64
CA ASP A 145 13.59 21.40 14.81
C ASP A 145 14.36 22.72 14.81
N ASP A 146 15.49 22.80 14.10
CA ASP A 146 16.26 24.03 13.91
C ASP A 146 15.74 24.91 12.76
N GLY A 147 14.66 24.48 12.09
CA GLY A 147 14.02 25.17 10.98
C GLY A 147 14.67 24.91 9.62
N ARG A 148 15.72 24.10 9.53
CA ARG A 148 16.32 23.69 8.26
C ARG A 148 15.44 22.67 7.54
N VAL A 149 15.54 22.65 6.22
CA VAL A 149 14.67 21.83 5.37
C VAL A 149 15.52 20.95 4.48
N TYR A 150 15.28 19.64 4.53
CA TYR A 150 16.03 18.64 3.79
C TYR A 150 15.11 17.91 2.81
N VAL A 151 15.59 17.67 1.59
CA VAL A 151 14.90 16.87 0.58
C VAL A 151 15.73 15.66 0.21
N TYR A 152 15.10 14.49 0.23
CA TYR A 152 15.67 13.20 -0.13
C TYR A 152 14.91 12.67 -1.33
N TYR A 153 15.62 12.15 -2.33
CA TYR A 153 15.03 11.78 -3.62
C TYR A 153 15.96 10.88 -4.42
N GLY A 154 15.44 10.34 -5.52
CA GLY A 154 16.22 9.68 -6.56
C GLY A 154 15.58 8.42 -7.09
N PHE A 155 16.21 7.88 -8.14
CA PHE A 155 15.86 6.59 -8.74
C PHE A 155 17.12 5.75 -8.93
N THR A 156 17.12 4.52 -8.40
CA THR A 156 18.27 3.59 -8.31
C THR A 156 19.49 4.05 -7.51
N GLN A 157 19.52 5.34 -7.13
CA GLN A 157 20.54 6.03 -6.35
C GLN A 157 19.87 7.01 -5.39
N SER A 158 20.46 7.18 -4.21
CA SER A 158 19.91 8.07 -3.18
C SER A 158 20.65 9.41 -3.16
N HIS A 159 19.87 10.51 -3.17
CA HIS A 159 20.37 11.88 -3.16
C HIS A 159 19.73 12.69 -2.03
N MET A 160 20.43 13.71 -1.55
CA MET A 160 19.87 14.70 -0.63
C MET A 160 20.40 16.10 -0.92
N ASN A 161 19.54 17.09 -0.70
CA ASN A 161 19.90 18.51 -0.65
C ASN A 161 19.21 19.21 0.53
N GLU A 162 19.68 20.42 0.85
CA GLU A 162 18.97 21.35 1.73
C GLU A 162 18.21 22.38 0.90
N ILE A 163 17.02 22.76 1.37
CA ILE A 163 16.15 23.78 0.77
C ILE A 163 16.19 25.04 1.64
N ASP A 164 16.23 26.21 1.02
CA ASP A 164 16.08 27.49 1.69
C ASP A 164 14.71 27.56 2.38
N PRO A 165 14.68 27.64 3.73
CA PRO A 165 13.43 27.62 4.48
C PRO A 165 12.56 28.87 4.25
N SER A 166 13.10 29.92 3.64
CA SER A 166 12.36 31.16 3.37
C SER A 166 11.48 31.08 2.12
N ASP A 167 11.80 30.20 1.16
CA ASP A 167 11.05 30.06 -0.09
C ASP A 167 10.60 28.64 -0.42
N MET A 168 11.14 27.64 0.29
CA MET A 168 10.76 26.23 0.20
C MET A 168 11.01 25.59 -1.17
N LYS A 169 11.84 26.19 -2.03
CA LYS A 169 12.15 25.66 -3.37
C LYS A 169 13.59 25.84 -3.83
N THR A 170 14.34 26.76 -3.22
CA THR A 170 15.73 27.01 -3.61
C THR A 170 16.66 26.05 -2.91
N ILE A 171 17.47 25.31 -3.66
CA ILE A 171 18.51 24.44 -3.14
C ILE A 171 19.67 25.29 -2.61
N ILE A 172 20.12 24.99 -1.39
CA ILE A 172 21.27 25.64 -0.77
C ILE A 172 22.55 25.16 -1.47
N PRO A 173 23.41 26.06 -2.00
CA PRO A 173 24.64 25.69 -2.68
C PRO A 173 25.59 24.84 -1.82
N GLY A 174 26.15 23.79 -2.40
CA GLY A 174 27.07 22.87 -1.72
C GLY A 174 26.40 21.94 -0.70
N SER A 175 25.07 21.92 -0.63
CA SER A 175 24.34 21.04 0.31
C SER A 175 24.22 19.59 -0.17
N TYR A 176 24.49 19.32 -1.45
CA TYR A 176 24.32 18.03 -2.09
C TYR A 176 25.07 16.87 -1.42
N MET A 177 24.36 15.74 -1.29
CA MET A 177 24.91 14.49 -0.79
C MET A 177 24.48 13.30 -1.65
N HIS A 178 25.44 12.41 -1.89
CA HIS A 178 25.24 11.09 -2.47
C HIS A 178 26.47 10.22 -2.15
N PRO A 179 26.28 8.93 -1.83
CA PRO A 179 24.99 8.32 -1.52
C PRO A 179 24.48 8.73 -0.13
N VAL A 180 23.14 8.75 0.05
CA VAL A 180 22.53 8.88 1.39
C VAL A 180 22.52 7.51 2.08
N ILE A 181 22.13 6.48 1.34
CA ILE A 181 22.19 5.05 1.69
C ILE A 181 23.30 4.40 0.89
N ASP A 182 24.24 3.72 1.56
CA ASP A 182 25.31 2.98 0.90
C ASP A 182 24.78 2.02 -0.16
N ASP A 183 25.21 2.22 -1.40
CA ASP A 183 24.76 1.53 -2.60
C ASP A 183 25.90 0.86 -3.37
N GLY A 184 27.03 0.60 -2.69
CA GLY A 184 28.16 -0.16 -3.21
C GLY A 184 27.75 -1.48 -3.86
N GLU A 185 28.50 -1.94 -4.86
CA GLU A 185 28.17 -3.15 -5.62
C GLU A 185 28.17 -4.42 -4.76
N GLU A 186 28.92 -4.42 -3.67
CA GLU A 186 28.99 -5.49 -2.66
C GLU A 186 27.79 -5.51 -1.71
N ILE A 187 27.00 -4.44 -1.66
CA ILE A 187 25.83 -4.34 -0.80
C ILE A 187 24.68 -5.17 -1.41
N PRO A 188 24.04 -6.07 -0.63
CA PRO A 188 22.89 -6.84 -1.13
C PRO A 188 21.74 -5.95 -1.63
N GLU A 189 21.05 -6.38 -2.69
CA GLU A 189 19.96 -5.62 -3.33
C GLU A 189 18.83 -5.24 -2.37
N GLU A 190 18.54 -6.08 -1.38
CA GLU A 190 17.52 -5.79 -0.37
C GLU A 190 17.86 -4.62 0.57
N LYS A 191 19.11 -4.14 0.55
CA LYS A 191 19.57 -2.97 1.31
C LYS A 191 19.79 -1.74 0.42
N ARG A 192 20.06 -1.94 -0.87
CA ARG A 192 20.38 -0.85 -1.80
C ARG A 192 19.13 -0.05 -2.14
N PHE A 193 19.25 1.28 -2.11
CA PHE A 193 18.17 2.19 -2.48
C PHE A 193 17.68 1.95 -3.93
N TYR A 194 16.38 2.11 -4.13
CA TYR A 194 15.75 2.16 -5.45
C TYR A 194 14.90 3.42 -5.62
N GLU A 195 13.90 3.66 -4.75
CA GLU A 195 12.98 4.81 -4.87
C GLU A 195 12.28 5.10 -3.53
N ALA A 196 11.19 5.89 -3.55
CA ALA A 196 10.29 6.11 -2.41
C ALA A 196 10.91 6.78 -1.17
N SER A 197 11.70 7.85 -1.34
CA SER A 197 12.33 8.51 -0.19
C SER A 197 11.28 9.13 0.73
N SER A 198 11.27 8.74 2.00
CA SER A 198 10.38 9.33 3.00
C SER A 198 11.09 9.51 4.35
N PRO A 199 11.59 10.72 4.66
CA PRO A 199 12.29 10.99 5.90
C PRO A 199 11.32 11.21 7.07
N ARG A 200 11.74 10.81 8.27
CA ARG A 200 11.08 11.08 9.56
C ARG A 200 12.12 11.43 10.60
N LYS A 201 11.76 12.29 11.54
CA LYS A 201 12.51 12.48 12.79
C LYS A 201 11.68 11.96 13.94
N ILE A 202 12.27 11.10 14.77
CA ILE A 202 11.61 10.47 15.92
C ILE A 202 12.57 10.61 17.11
N GLY A 203 12.24 11.52 18.02
CA GLY A 203 13.18 11.99 19.03
C GLY A 203 14.44 12.55 18.36
N ASP A 204 15.61 12.07 18.79
CA ASP A 204 16.91 12.51 18.25
C ASP A 204 17.38 11.67 17.05
N THR A 205 16.56 10.75 16.54
CA THR A 205 16.94 9.84 15.45
C THR A 205 16.20 10.19 14.16
N TYR A 206 16.97 10.25 13.07
CA TYR A 206 16.45 10.41 11.72
C TYR A 206 16.25 9.04 11.10
N TYR A 207 15.05 8.79 10.59
CA TYR A 207 14.66 7.58 9.86
C TYR A 207 14.47 7.97 8.40
N LEU A 208 15.08 7.22 7.48
CA LEU A 208 14.78 7.30 6.07
C LEU A 208 14.08 6.00 5.67
N ILE A 209 12.79 6.09 5.37
CA ILE A 209 12.00 5.01 4.80
C ILE A 209 12.20 5.06 3.29
N TYR A 210 12.37 3.91 2.64
CA TYR A 210 12.61 3.82 1.20
C TYR A 210 12.26 2.44 0.64
N SER A 211 12.09 2.36 -0.68
CA SER A 211 11.97 1.09 -1.40
C SER A 211 13.36 0.63 -1.86
N PRO A 212 13.84 -0.56 -1.44
CA PRO A 212 15.12 -1.08 -1.91
C PRO A 212 14.98 -1.74 -3.28
N ARG A 213 16.11 -2.15 -3.91
CA ARG A 213 16.08 -2.89 -5.19
C ARG A 213 15.28 -4.19 -5.12
N LYS A 214 15.13 -4.77 -3.93
CA LYS A 214 14.04 -5.73 -3.64
C LYS A 214 12.69 -4.99 -3.55
N GLY A 215 12.16 -4.58 -4.70
CA GLY A 215 11.10 -3.57 -4.80
C GLY A 215 9.76 -3.87 -4.13
N SER A 216 9.49 -5.11 -3.71
CA SER A 216 8.28 -5.45 -2.94
C SER A 216 8.34 -4.99 -1.47
N ARG A 217 9.52 -4.58 -1.00
CA ARG A 217 9.75 -4.20 0.39
C ARG A 217 9.67 -2.70 0.58
N LEU A 218 9.21 -2.30 1.77
CA LEU A 218 9.49 -0.99 2.32
C LEU A 218 10.54 -1.16 3.43
N ALA A 219 11.70 -0.54 3.24
CA ALA A 219 12.85 -0.61 4.12
C ALA A 219 13.08 0.70 4.87
N TYR A 220 13.96 0.65 5.87
CA TYR A 220 14.39 1.86 6.56
C TYR A 220 15.86 1.82 6.98
N ALA A 221 16.42 3.02 7.09
CA ALA A 221 17.73 3.27 7.64
C ALA A 221 17.66 4.39 8.68
N THR A 222 18.61 4.43 9.61
CA THR A 222 18.66 5.44 10.67
C THR A 222 19.98 6.20 10.71
N SER A 223 19.94 7.45 11.14
CA SER A 223 21.11 8.28 11.44
C SER A 223 20.86 9.18 12.66
N SER A 224 21.95 9.66 13.28
CA SER A 224 21.91 10.74 14.29
C SER A 224 21.98 12.14 13.68
N SER A 225 22.05 12.24 12.36
CA SER A 225 22.11 13.50 11.60
C SER A 225 21.19 13.40 10.38
N PRO A 226 20.48 14.49 10.01
CA PRO A 226 19.70 14.49 8.78
C PRO A 226 20.60 14.30 7.55
N ARG A 227 21.89 14.63 7.68
CA ARG A 227 22.90 14.46 6.63
C ARG A 227 23.56 13.09 6.64
N GLY A 228 23.12 12.15 7.45
CA GLY A 228 23.74 10.84 7.54
C GLY A 228 25.09 10.84 8.27
N PRO A 229 25.88 9.74 8.15
CA PRO A 229 25.59 8.56 7.33
C PRO A 229 24.36 7.80 7.85
N PHE A 230 23.55 7.27 6.94
CA PHE A 230 22.40 6.42 7.28
C PHE A 230 22.82 4.95 7.27
N THR A 231 22.38 4.21 8.29
CA THR A 231 22.64 2.78 8.43
C THR A 231 21.36 2.00 8.22
N TYR A 232 21.34 1.04 7.28
CA TYR A 232 20.22 0.13 7.07
C TYR A 232 19.84 -0.62 8.36
N ARG A 233 18.55 -0.70 8.68
CA ARG A 233 18.05 -1.34 9.91
C ARG A 233 17.09 -2.51 9.66
N GLY A 234 16.65 -2.72 8.43
CA GLY A 234 15.72 -3.80 8.10
C GLY A 234 14.65 -3.37 7.11
N TYR A 235 13.70 -4.27 6.86
CA TYR A 235 12.45 -3.95 6.18
C TYR A 235 11.28 -3.99 7.14
N ILE A 236 10.28 -3.15 6.88
CA ILE A 236 9.08 -2.99 7.69
C ILE A 236 7.99 -3.93 7.17
N ILE A 237 7.78 -3.98 5.86
CA ILE A 237 6.74 -4.81 5.22
C ILE A 237 7.17 -5.24 3.82
N ASP A 238 6.72 -6.41 3.38
CA ASP A 238 6.98 -6.98 2.05
C ASP A 238 5.66 -7.34 1.36
N ASN A 239 5.29 -6.58 0.33
CA ASN A 239 4.02 -6.77 -0.37
C ASN A 239 4.01 -7.92 -1.39
N GLY A 240 5.13 -8.63 -1.49
CA GLY A 240 5.29 -9.80 -2.36
C GLY A 240 5.28 -11.13 -1.62
N VAL A 241 5.11 -11.12 -0.29
CA VAL A 241 4.92 -12.37 0.46
C VAL A 241 3.51 -12.87 0.20
N ASP A 242 3.41 -14.04 -0.44
CA ASP A 242 2.16 -14.77 -0.64
C ASP A 242 1.05 -14.00 -1.40
N TYR A 243 1.44 -13.02 -2.21
CA TYR A 243 0.58 -12.14 -2.99
C TYR A 243 1.25 -11.81 -4.34
N PRO A 244 0.51 -11.44 -5.42
CA PRO A 244 1.08 -11.18 -6.76
C PRO A 244 2.30 -10.24 -6.85
N ALA A 245 2.55 -9.40 -5.83
CA ALA A 245 3.72 -8.54 -5.65
C ALA A 245 3.91 -7.43 -6.71
N GLY A 246 4.72 -6.43 -6.37
CA GLY A 246 5.42 -5.56 -7.32
C GLY A 246 6.15 -4.45 -6.57
N ASN A 247 6.21 -3.21 -7.07
CA ASN A 247 6.83 -2.13 -6.30
C ASN A 247 6.06 -1.81 -5.00
N ASN A 248 6.72 -1.09 -4.09
CA ASN A 248 6.17 -0.68 -2.81
C ASN A 248 6.64 0.75 -2.49
N HIS A 249 5.75 1.54 -1.90
CA HIS A 249 5.97 2.95 -1.59
C HIS A 249 5.03 3.36 -0.46
N GLY A 250 5.52 4.23 0.43
CA GLY A 250 4.76 4.79 1.53
C GLY A 250 5.68 5.19 2.67
N SER A 251 5.13 5.35 3.87
CA SER A 251 5.90 5.76 5.03
C SER A 251 5.22 5.40 6.34
N ILE A 252 5.80 5.84 7.45
CA ILE A 252 5.27 5.62 8.79
C ILE A 252 4.67 6.90 9.38
N ALA A 253 3.65 6.73 10.23
CA ALA A 253 3.06 7.81 11.00
C ALA A 253 2.65 7.34 12.41
N ASN A 254 2.84 8.22 13.39
CA ASN A 254 2.29 8.04 14.73
C ASN A 254 0.91 8.69 14.79
N ILE A 255 -0.10 7.90 15.17
CA ILE A 255 -1.47 8.36 15.30
C ILE A 255 -1.93 7.99 16.71
N ASN A 256 -2.17 9.01 17.55
CA ASN A 256 -2.60 8.83 18.94
C ASN A 256 -1.70 7.83 19.73
N GLY A 257 -0.39 7.88 19.53
CA GLY A 257 0.59 7.04 20.22
C GLY A 257 0.85 5.68 19.56
N GLN A 258 0.02 5.23 18.62
CA GLN A 258 0.25 4.01 17.84
C GLN A 258 0.97 4.34 16.53
N TRP A 259 2.06 3.62 16.24
CA TRP A 259 2.73 3.73 14.94
C TRP A 259 2.10 2.82 13.90
N TYR A 260 2.06 3.31 12.67
CA TYR A 260 1.56 2.59 11.50
C TYR A 260 2.53 2.71 10.34
N VAL A 261 2.61 1.68 9.51
CA VAL A 261 3.21 1.74 8.17
C VAL A 261 2.10 1.83 7.13
N PHE A 262 2.13 2.86 6.31
CA PHE A 262 1.29 3.01 5.13
C PHE A 262 2.07 2.52 3.92
N TYR A 263 1.41 1.75 3.07
CA TYR A 263 2.00 1.11 1.90
C TYR A 263 0.90 0.87 0.86
N HIS A 264 1.25 0.21 -0.25
CA HIS A 264 0.24 -0.23 -1.22
C HIS A 264 0.40 -1.69 -1.62
N ARG A 265 -0.69 -2.26 -2.12
CA ARG A 265 -0.71 -3.58 -2.76
C ARG A 265 -1.37 -3.52 -4.13
N MET A 266 -1.13 -4.54 -4.93
CA MET A 266 -1.57 -4.58 -6.33
C MET A 266 -2.90 -5.27 -6.50
N THR A 267 -3.64 -4.81 -7.51
CA THR A 267 -4.87 -5.43 -7.99
C THR A 267 -4.85 -5.42 -9.51
N ASN A 268 -5.82 -6.06 -10.15
CA ASN A 268 -5.89 -6.20 -11.61
C ASN A 268 -4.66 -6.87 -12.25
N ASN A 269 -3.85 -7.60 -11.46
CA ASN A 269 -2.62 -8.26 -11.89
C ASN A 269 -1.64 -7.31 -12.62
N THR A 270 -1.55 -6.06 -12.17
CA THR A 270 -0.63 -5.06 -12.72
C THR A 270 -0.01 -4.23 -11.62
N ILE A 271 1.25 -3.83 -11.83
CA ILE A 271 1.98 -2.91 -10.97
C ILE A 271 1.46 -1.47 -11.06
N MET A 272 0.50 -1.20 -11.94
CA MET A 272 -0.09 0.12 -12.21
C MET A 272 -1.54 0.24 -11.70
N SER A 273 -1.96 -0.65 -10.79
CA SER A 273 -3.28 -0.62 -10.15
C SER A 273 -3.16 -0.91 -8.66
N ARG A 274 -2.62 0.07 -7.95
CA ARG A 274 -2.24 -0.07 -6.55
C ARG A 274 -3.26 0.57 -5.62
N ARG A 275 -3.47 -0.05 -4.45
CA ARG A 275 -4.43 0.39 -3.44
C ARG A 275 -3.74 0.56 -2.07
N ALA A 276 -4.04 1.68 -1.42
CA ALA A 276 -3.49 2.04 -0.12
C ALA A 276 -3.90 1.05 0.98
N CYS A 277 -2.92 0.62 1.76
CA CYS A 277 -3.05 -0.28 2.90
C CYS A 277 -2.26 0.27 4.08
N VAL A 278 -2.55 -0.25 5.27
CA VAL A 278 -1.86 0.13 6.51
C VAL A 278 -1.68 -1.08 7.42
N GLU A 279 -0.58 -1.13 8.16
CA GLU A 279 -0.40 -2.08 9.26
C GLU A 279 0.11 -1.36 10.50
N LYS A 280 -0.26 -1.86 11.69
CA LYS A 280 0.35 -1.42 12.94
C LYS A 280 1.81 -1.85 12.98
N ILE A 281 2.66 -0.98 13.49
CA ILE A 281 4.07 -1.28 13.77
C ILE A 281 4.43 -0.81 15.17
N GLU A 282 5.53 -1.33 15.69
CA GLU A 282 6.15 -0.84 16.92
C GLU A 282 7.54 -0.32 16.57
N ILE A 283 7.93 0.78 17.21
CA ILE A 283 9.32 1.24 17.23
C ILE A 283 9.84 0.88 18.61
N LEU A 284 10.75 -0.08 18.66
CA LEU A 284 11.36 -0.57 19.89
C LEU A 284 12.26 0.51 20.52
N GLU A 285 12.62 0.32 21.78
CA GLU A 285 13.46 1.27 22.53
C GLU A 285 14.83 1.54 21.86
N ASP A 286 15.36 0.57 21.11
CA ASP A 286 16.61 0.72 20.35
C ASP A 286 16.44 1.38 18.96
N GLY A 287 15.22 1.84 18.67
CA GLY A 287 14.82 2.44 17.41
C GLY A 287 14.65 1.45 16.25
N THR A 288 14.64 0.14 16.50
CA THR A 288 14.29 -0.83 15.47
C THR A 288 12.78 -0.96 15.29
N ILE A 289 12.38 -1.28 14.06
CA ILE A 289 11.03 -1.63 13.65
C ILE A 289 11.05 -3.10 13.24
N PRO A 290 10.40 -4.00 13.98
CA PRO A 290 10.23 -5.39 13.57
C PRO A 290 9.42 -5.49 12.27
N PRO A 291 9.75 -6.40 11.34
CA PRO A 291 8.93 -6.63 10.17
C PRO A 291 7.53 -7.08 10.56
N VAL A 292 6.53 -6.55 9.86
CA VAL A 292 5.12 -6.95 9.99
C VAL A 292 4.65 -7.62 8.71
N GLU A 293 3.63 -8.48 8.83
CA GLU A 293 3.01 -9.12 7.69
C GLU A 293 1.90 -8.25 7.09
N MET A 294 1.58 -8.49 5.82
CA MET A 294 0.34 -7.96 5.24
C MET A 294 -0.87 -8.68 5.84
N THR A 295 -1.85 -7.89 6.27
CA THR A 295 -3.11 -8.37 6.80
C THR A 295 -4.30 -7.78 6.04
N SER A 296 -5.49 -8.31 6.34
CA SER A 296 -6.77 -7.78 5.92
C SER A 296 -7.29 -6.67 6.86
N LEU A 297 -6.56 -6.34 7.94
CA LEU A 297 -7.10 -5.61 9.09
C LEU A 297 -7.12 -4.10 8.92
N GLY A 298 -6.13 -3.52 8.24
CA GLY A 298 -5.97 -2.07 8.22
C GLY A 298 -5.91 -1.50 9.63
N PHE A 299 -6.90 -0.68 10.00
CA PHE A 299 -7.01 -0.10 11.34
C PHE A 299 -7.80 -0.96 12.36
N GLU A 300 -8.37 -2.09 11.96
CA GLU A 300 -9.12 -2.99 12.84
C GLU A 300 -8.19 -3.92 13.65
N GLU A 301 -8.68 -4.46 14.77
CA GLU A 301 -7.96 -5.54 15.50
C GLU A 301 -8.22 -6.93 14.89
N ALA A 302 -9.43 -7.12 14.37
CA ALA A 302 -9.90 -8.36 13.78
C ALA A 302 -11.09 -8.11 12.84
N LEU A 303 -11.25 -8.99 11.86
CA LEU A 303 -12.47 -9.10 11.05
C LEU A 303 -13.55 -9.87 11.81
N ASN A 304 -14.81 -9.53 11.57
CA ASN A 304 -15.95 -10.27 12.10
C ASN A 304 -16.36 -11.38 11.11
N PRO A 305 -16.25 -12.68 11.49
CA PRO A 305 -16.58 -13.79 10.58
C PRO A 305 -18.09 -13.90 10.28
N TYR A 306 -18.92 -13.26 11.09
CA TYR A 306 -20.39 -13.26 10.95
C TYR A 306 -20.91 -12.08 10.13
N SER A 307 -20.03 -11.20 9.67
CA SER A 307 -20.33 -10.17 8.67
C SER A 307 -19.98 -10.67 7.26
N ILE A 308 -20.65 -10.12 6.25
CA ILE A 308 -20.26 -10.36 4.85
C ILE A 308 -18.85 -9.81 4.64
N THR A 309 -17.94 -10.70 4.24
CA THR A 309 -16.55 -10.37 3.93
C THR A 309 -16.36 -10.35 2.41
N PRO A 310 -16.09 -9.19 1.81
CA PRO A 310 -15.76 -9.08 0.39
C PRO A 310 -14.48 -9.83 0.04
N ALA A 311 -14.44 -10.45 -1.13
CA ALA A 311 -13.25 -11.16 -1.62
C ALA A 311 -12.03 -10.24 -1.77
N GLU A 312 -12.26 -8.94 -2.01
CA GLU A 312 -11.26 -7.88 -2.02
C GLU A 312 -10.38 -7.89 -0.77
N LEU A 313 -10.87 -8.26 0.41
CA LEU A 313 -10.07 -8.19 1.63
C LEU A 313 -8.96 -9.25 1.70
N ALA A 314 -8.87 -10.16 0.73
CA ALA A 314 -7.82 -11.18 0.69
C ALA A 314 -6.43 -10.54 0.73
N CYS A 315 -5.61 -10.97 1.69
CA CYS A 315 -4.21 -10.54 1.83
C CYS A 315 -3.21 -11.63 1.44
N VAL A 316 -3.70 -12.85 1.15
CA VAL A 316 -2.93 -13.97 0.61
C VAL A 316 -3.60 -14.46 -0.66
N LEU A 317 -2.86 -14.52 -1.76
CA LEU A 317 -3.29 -14.98 -3.08
C LEU A 317 -2.16 -15.78 -3.74
N LYS A 318 -2.28 -17.11 -3.71
CA LYS A 318 -1.30 -18.05 -4.31
C LYS A 318 -1.90 -18.79 -5.50
N GLY A 319 -1.03 -19.37 -6.33
CA GLY A 319 -1.45 -20.13 -7.51
C GLY A 319 -1.93 -19.27 -8.67
N GLY A 320 -1.47 -18.01 -8.74
CA GLY A 320 -1.75 -17.10 -9.85
C GLY A 320 -3.12 -16.40 -9.81
N CYS A 321 -3.93 -16.64 -8.77
CA CYS A 321 -5.15 -15.89 -8.55
C CYS A 321 -4.84 -14.43 -8.13
N PHE A 322 -5.73 -13.51 -8.47
CA PHE A 322 -5.58 -12.10 -8.16
C PHE A 322 -6.94 -11.41 -8.02
N ILE A 323 -6.95 -10.27 -7.35
CA ILE A 323 -8.12 -9.41 -7.24
C ILE A 323 -8.32 -8.62 -8.53
N ALA A 324 -9.52 -8.65 -9.10
CA ALA A 324 -9.89 -7.91 -10.31
C ALA A 324 -11.09 -6.99 -10.08
N GLU A 325 -11.02 -5.80 -10.66
CA GLU A 325 -12.16 -4.91 -10.88
C GLU A 325 -13.09 -5.49 -11.94
N LYS A 326 -14.39 -5.55 -11.61
CA LYS A 326 -15.45 -5.80 -12.60
C LYS A 326 -16.22 -4.53 -12.92
N ASP A 327 -16.44 -3.70 -11.91
CA ASP A 327 -17.02 -2.37 -11.99
C ASP A 327 -16.66 -1.58 -10.72
N ILE A 328 -17.16 -0.35 -10.59
CA ILE A 328 -16.84 0.55 -9.46
C ILE A 328 -17.31 0.03 -8.08
N PHE A 329 -18.21 -0.95 -8.04
CA PHE A 329 -18.76 -1.55 -6.81
C PHE A 329 -18.30 -2.99 -6.60
N THR A 330 -17.81 -3.65 -7.64
CA THR A 330 -17.55 -5.09 -7.63
C THR A 330 -16.08 -5.40 -7.81
N ARG A 331 -15.55 -6.17 -6.86
CA ARG A 331 -14.23 -6.78 -6.90
C ARG A 331 -14.38 -8.27 -6.68
N VAL A 332 -13.56 -9.06 -7.38
CA VAL A 332 -13.55 -10.52 -7.23
C VAL A 332 -12.12 -11.03 -7.17
N VAL A 333 -11.91 -12.16 -6.51
CA VAL A 333 -10.71 -12.96 -6.80
C VAL A 333 -11.00 -13.81 -8.03
N THR A 334 -10.16 -13.69 -9.05
CA THR A 334 -10.28 -14.40 -10.33
C THR A 334 -8.99 -15.18 -10.63
N GLN A 335 -8.97 -15.87 -11.76
CA GLN A 335 -7.88 -16.78 -12.15
C GLN A 335 -7.60 -17.86 -11.09
N ILE A 336 -8.65 -18.24 -10.35
CA ILE A 336 -8.60 -19.34 -9.38
C ILE A 336 -8.50 -20.64 -10.16
N ILE A 337 -7.38 -21.34 -10.04
CA ILE A 337 -7.11 -22.64 -10.69
C ILE A 337 -6.86 -23.73 -9.63
N GLU A 338 -6.59 -24.96 -10.08
CA GLU A 338 -6.20 -26.07 -9.20
C GLU A 338 -5.04 -25.66 -8.28
N GLY A 339 -5.23 -25.78 -6.97
CA GLY A 339 -4.23 -25.47 -5.96
C GLY A 339 -4.13 -23.99 -5.58
N ALA A 340 -4.97 -23.12 -6.13
CA ALA A 340 -5.00 -21.71 -5.72
C ALA A 340 -5.41 -21.56 -4.24
N VAL A 341 -4.79 -20.60 -3.55
CA VAL A 341 -5.06 -20.30 -2.14
C VAL A 341 -5.49 -18.85 -2.02
N ILE A 342 -6.60 -18.62 -1.33
CA ILE A 342 -7.12 -17.30 -0.98
C ILE A 342 -7.14 -17.21 0.54
N GLY A 343 -6.49 -16.21 1.13
CA GLY A 343 -6.39 -16.09 2.59
C GLY A 343 -6.68 -14.70 3.13
N TYR A 344 -7.14 -14.69 4.37
CA TYR A 344 -7.58 -13.52 5.13
C TYR A 344 -6.99 -13.56 6.53
N LYS A 345 -6.44 -12.45 6.99
CA LYS A 345 -5.77 -12.34 8.29
C LYS A 345 -6.27 -11.07 8.99
N TYR A 346 -6.89 -11.11 10.16
CA TYR A 346 -7.34 -12.24 10.98
C TYR A 346 -8.83 -12.06 11.32
N PHE A 347 -9.55 -13.15 11.55
CA PHE A 347 -10.91 -13.13 12.09
C PHE A 347 -10.91 -13.39 13.58
N ASP A 348 -11.85 -12.79 14.33
CA ASP A 348 -12.16 -13.19 15.70
C ASP A 348 -13.53 -13.89 15.75
N PHE A 349 -13.51 -15.21 15.97
CA PHE A 349 -14.71 -16.04 16.10
C PHE A 349 -15.35 -15.97 17.50
N GLY A 350 -14.72 -15.26 18.43
CA GLY A 350 -15.20 -15.11 19.80
C GLY A 350 -15.27 -16.44 20.54
N ASN A 351 -16.17 -16.52 21.51
CA ASN A 351 -16.40 -17.74 22.30
C ASN A 351 -17.54 -18.58 21.72
N ASP A 352 -17.47 -19.89 21.94
CA ASP A 352 -18.56 -20.82 21.64
C ASP A 352 -19.02 -21.55 22.91
N PHE A 353 -20.32 -21.52 23.16
CA PHE A 353 -20.97 -22.19 24.29
C PHE A 353 -21.95 -23.29 23.85
N THR A 354 -22.09 -23.49 22.54
CA THR A 354 -23.07 -24.42 21.94
C THR A 354 -22.41 -25.65 21.33
N SER A 355 -21.18 -25.53 20.84
CA SER A 355 -20.51 -26.55 20.01
C SER A 355 -21.27 -26.87 18.72
N ASP A 356 -22.23 -26.01 18.33
CA ASP A 356 -23.02 -26.20 17.13
C ASP A 356 -22.19 -25.91 15.87
N PRO A 357 -22.36 -26.71 14.80
CA PRO A 357 -21.65 -26.50 13.56
C PRO A 357 -22.13 -25.22 12.87
N MET A 358 -21.18 -24.37 12.49
CA MET A 358 -21.44 -23.16 11.71
C MET A 358 -21.76 -23.51 10.26
N THR A 359 -22.30 -22.54 9.53
CA THR A 359 -22.54 -22.63 8.09
C THR A 359 -21.69 -21.59 7.38
N LEU A 360 -20.78 -22.03 6.51
CA LEU A 360 -20.11 -21.14 5.57
C LEU A 360 -21.04 -20.91 4.37
N SER A 361 -21.24 -19.66 3.97
CA SER A 361 -21.89 -19.29 2.70
C SER A 361 -20.88 -18.55 1.82
N MET A 362 -20.71 -18.98 0.57
CA MET A 362 -19.81 -18.36 -0.42
C MET A 362 -20.60 -17.94 -1.66
N ASN A 363 -20.50 -16.67 -2.04
CA ASN A 363 -21.08 -16.12 -3.26
C ASN A 363 -20.02 -16.13 -4.37
N VAL A 364 -20.34 -16.78 -5.48
CA VAL A 364 -19.39 -17.02 -6.58
C VAL A 364 -20.04 -16.80 -7.94
N ARG A 365 -19.20 -16.51 -8.93
CA ARG A 365 -19.53 -16.67 -10.34
C ARG A 365 -18.97 -18.01 -10.83
N GLY A 366 -19.83 -18.89 -11.34
CA GLY A 366 -19.43 -20.19 -11.83
C GLY A 366 -18.71 -20.08 -13.18
N MET A 367 -17.66 -20.89 -13.37
CA MET A 367 -16.87 -20.91 -14.62
C MET A 367 -17.02 -22.24 -15.38
N GLY A 368 -18.11 -22.99 -15.14
CA GLY A 368 -18.37 -24.26 -15.80
C GLY A 368 -17.59 -25.45 -15.23
N THR A 369 -16.97 -25.31 -14.06
CA THR A 369 -16.14 -26.33 -13.42
C THR A 369 -16.70 -26.72 -12.05
N ASN A 370 -16.69 -28.01 -11.71
CA ASN A 370 -17.02 -28.46 -10.36
C ASN A 370 -15.76 -28.42 -9.49
N THR A 371 -15.89 -27.79 -8.33
CA THR A 371 -14.75 -27.43 -7.48
C THR A 371 -15.04 -27.83 -6.04
N ARG A 372 -13.98 -28.22 -5.34
CA ARG A 372 -13.99 -28.44 -3.90
C ARG A 372 -13.04 -27.45 -3.25
N VAL A 373 -13.55 -26.68 -2.31
CA VAL A 373 -12.76 -25.72 -1.53
C VAL A 373 -12.61 -26.23 -0.11
N LYS A 374 -11.36 -26.39 0.33
CA LYS A 374 -11.05 -26.66 1.74
C LYS A 374 -11.00 -25.36 2.52
N VAL A 375 -11.55 -25.38 3.72
CA VAL A 375 -11.55 -24.25 4.64
C VAL A 375 -10.55 -24.55 5.75
N MET A 376 -9.44 -23.83 5.76
CA MET A 376 -8.29 -24.07 6.63
C MET A 376 -8.09 -22.89 7.59
N LEU A 377 -7.73 -23.17 8.84
CA LEU A 377 -7.34 -22.16 9.82
C LEU A 377 -5.82 -22.05 9.94
N ASP A 378 -5.32 -20.82 10.05
CA ASP A 378 -3.93 -20.44 10.39
C ASP A 378 -2.83 -20.79 9.37
N ASP A 379 -2.93 -21.93 8.70
CA ASP A 379 -2.01 -22.34 7.64
C ASP A 379 -2.77 -23.12 6.53
N PRO A 380 -2.58 -22.79 5.24
CA PRO A 380 -3.31 -23.43 4.15
C PRO A 380 -2.93 -24.90 3.90
N GLU A 381 -1.79 -25.38 4.40
CA GLU A 381 -1.30 -26.74 4.21
C GLU A 381 -1.37 -27.59 5.48
N LYS A 382 -1.03 -27.00 6.63
CA LYS A 382 -0.85 -27.68 7.92
C LYS A 382 -1.88 -27.29 8.96
N GLY A 383 -2.70 -26.28 8.66
CA GLY A 383 -3.73 -25.77 9.53
C GLY A 383 -4.86 -26.75 9.78
N GLU A 384 -5.76 -26.41 10.71
CA GLU A 384 -6.95 -27.22 10.92
C GLU A 384 -7.93 -27.05 9.75
N GLU A 385 -8.31 -28.17 9.12
CA GLU A 385 -9.45 -28.20 8.20
C GLU A 385 -10.77 -28.18 8.99
N ILE A 386 -11.55 -27.12 8.82
CA ILE A 386 -12.86 -26.96 9.48
C ILE A 386 -14.03 -27.37 8.59
N GLY A 387 -13.81 -27.56 7.30
CA GLY A 387 -14.82 -28.13 6.42
C GLY A 387 -14.48 -28.03 4.93
N LEU A 388 -15.40 -28.54 4.14
CA LEU A 388 -15.32 -28.62 2.68
C LEU A 388 -16.59 -28.03 2.08
N ILE A 389 -16.45 -27.23 1.03
CA ILE A 389 -17.57 -26.71 0.25
C ILE A 389 -17.41 -27.11 -1.21
N ASP A 390 -18.44 -27.77 -1.74
CA ASP A 390 -18.53 -28.14 -3.14
C ASP A 390 -19.21 -26.99 -3.91
N ILE A 391 -18.50 -26.42 -4.87
CA ILE A 391 -18.97 -25.37 -5.79
C ILE A 391 -19.29 -26.02 -7.14
N GLY A 392 -20.47 -25.73 -7.64
CA GLY A 392 -20.96 -26.22 -8.93
C GLY A 392 -20.56 -25.32 -10.10
N THR A 393 -21.12 -25.63 -11.27
CA THR A 393 -20.74 -24.99 -12.54
C THR A 393 -21.32 -23.59 -12.76
N HIS A 394 -22.29 -23.15 -11.95
CA HIS A 394 -23.10 -21.95 -12.17
C HIS A 394 -22.89 -20.90 -11.07
N ASP A 395 -23.29 -19.67 -11.38
CA ASP A 395 -23.32 -18.55 -10.43
C ASP A 395 -24.27 -18.86 -9.27
N GLY A 396 -23.89 -18.50 -8.05
CA GLY A 396 -24.78 -18.70 -6.91
C GLY A 396 -24.12 -18.55 -5.54
N VAL A 397 -24.93 -18.80 -4.52
CA VAL A 397 -24.48 -18.87 -3.13
C VAL A 397 -24.44 -20.33 -2.71
N TYR A 398 -23.23 -20.85 -2.53
CA TYR A 398 -22.99 -22.21 -2.08
C TYR A 398 -22.85 -22.23 -0.56
N LYS A 399 -23.30 -23.31 0.08
CA LYS A 399 -23.28 -23.43 1.55
C LYS A 399 -22.71 -24.77 1.98
N ALA A 400 -21.98 -24.77 3.08
CA ALA A 400 -21.50 -25.98 3.73
C ALA A 400 -21.54 -25.84 5.26
N LYS A 401 -21.79 -26.95 5.94
CA LYS A 401 -21.57 -27.04 7.38
C LYS A 401 -20.08 -27.19 7.65
N VAL A 402 -19.58 -26.43 8.62
CA VAL A 402 -18.18 -26.44 9.08
C VAL A 402 -18.17 -26.65 10.59
N LYS A 403 -17.03 -27.06 11.13
CA LYS A 403 -16.82 -27.18 12.58
C LYS A 403 -17.05 -25.84 13.29
N PRO A 404 -17.48 -25.84 14.56
CA PRO A 404 -17.41 -24.64 15.40
C PRO A 404 -15.95 -24.16 15.53
N VAL A 405 -15.76 -22.85 15.58
CA VAL A 405 -14.45 -22.20 15.75
C VAL A 405 -14.58 -21.12 16.82
N THR A 406 -13.51 -20.92 17.58
CA THR A 406 -13.41 -19.91 18.64
C THR A 406 -12.07 -19.20 18.58
N GLY A 407 -12.01 -17.95 19.01
CA GLY A 407 -10.78 -17.18 19.08
C GLY A 407 -10.34 -16.62 17.73
N ARG A 408 -9.08 -16.15 17.69
CA ARG A 408 -8.53 -15.40 16.56
C ARG A 408 -7.75 -16.30 15.61
N HIS A 409 -8.17 -16.35 14.36
CA HIS A 409 -7.58 -17.22 13.35
C HIS A 409 -7.41 -16.53 11.99
N ALA A 410 -6.36 -16.91 11.25
CA ALA A 410 -6.34 -16.65 9.82
C ALA A 410 -7.22 -17.68 9.12
N LEU A 411 -7.84 -17.30 8.00
CA LEU A 411 -8.73 -18.15 7.24
C LEU A 411 -8.22 -18.31 5.82
N TYR A 412 -8.15 -19.55 5.34
CA TYR A 412 -7.71 -19.87 3.98
C TYR A 412 -8.71 -20.76 3.25
N PHE A 413 -8.91 -20.46 1.97
CA PHE A 413 -9.65 -21.27 1.01
C PHE A 413 -8.67 -21.91 0.04
N VAL A 414 -8.53 -23.24 0.12
CA VAL A 414 -7.67 -24.02 -0.79
C VAL A 414 -8.54 -24.63 -1.86
N CYS A 415 -8.39 -24.15 -3.10
CA CYS A 415 -9.28 -24.47 -4.21
C CYS A 415 -8.75 -25.68 -4.99
N THR A 416 -9.55 -26.73 -5.11
CA THR A 416 -9.19 -27.97 -5.81
C THR A 416 -10.31 -28.42 -6.73
N LEU A 417 -9.98 -29.15 -7.78
CA LEU A 417 -10.93 -29.84 -8.63
C LEU A 417 -11.66 -30.89 -7.80
N ARG A 418 -12.98 -30.96 -7.98
CA ARG A 418 -13.74 -32.07 -7.42
C ARG A 418 -13.32 -33.38 -8.09
N ASP A 419 -13.37 -34.47 -7.34
CA ASP A 419 -12.98 -35.81 -7.80
C ASP A 419 -13.52 -36.09 -9.22
N THR A 420 -12.61 -36.37 -10.16
CA THR A 420 -12.97 -36.79 -11.52
C THR A 420 -13.14 -38.31 -11.54
N ALA A 421 -13.96 -38.83 -12.46
CA ALA A 421 -14.17 -40.28 -12.60
C ALA A 421 -12.86 -41.04 -12.91
N TYR A 422 -11.87 -40.36 -13.49
CA TYR A 422 -10.53 -40.89 -13.79
C TYR A 422 -9.46 -39.80 -13.64
N ASP A 423 -8.25 -40.17 -13.19
CA ASP A 423 -7.14 -39.22 -12.96
C ASP A 423 -6.70 -38.47 -14.23
N TRP A 424 -6.69 -39.15 -15.38
CA TRP A 424 -6.29 -38.52 -16.65
C TRP A 424 -7.22 -37.37 -17.07
N MET A 425 -8.48 -37.36 -16.60
CA MET A 425 -9.42 -36.29 -16.90
C MET A 425 -9.08 -35.00 -16.15
N LYS A 426 -8.38 -35.08 -15.00
CA LYS A 426 -8.00 -33.92 -14.19
C LYS A 426 -7.20 -32.90 -15.02
N GLY A 427 -6.33 -33.38 -15.91
CA GLY A 427 -5.49 -32.55 -16.79
C GLY A 427 -6.27 -31.57 -17.67
N TYR A 428 -7.52 -31.88 -18.07
CA TYR A 428 -8.35 -30.97 -18.86
C TYR A 428 -8.85 -29.76 -18.08
N PHE A 429 -8.79 -29.81 -16.75
CA PHE A 429 -9.34 -28.78 -15.87
C PHE A 429 -8.29 -28.09 -15.02
N THR A 430 -7.06 -28.64 -14.90
CA THR A 430 -5.99 -28.10 -14.05
C THR A 430 -5.71 -26.60 -14.28
N HIS A 431 -5.76 -26.14 -15.52
CA HIS A 431 -5.49 -24.74 -15.89
C HIS A 431 -6.75 -23.93 -16.17
N LYS A 432 -7.94 -24.52 -16.00
CA LYS A 432 -9.20 -23.80 -16.21
C LYS A 432 -9.54 -22.99 -14.97
N PRO A 433 -10.05 -21.76 -15.13
CA PRO A 433 -10.67 -21.05 -14.02
C PRO A 433 -11.79 -21.89 -13.39
N LEU A 434 -11.75 -22.02 -12.08
CA LEU A 434 -12.69 -22.81 -11.29
C LEU A 434 -13.98 -22.02 -11.04
N PHE A 435 -13.84 -20.81 -10.50
CA PHE A 435 -14.91 -19.84 -10.24
C PHE A 435 -14.29 -18.44 -10.10
N GLU A 436 -15.11 -17.38 -10.06
CA GLU A 436 -14.70 -16.08 -9.51
C GLU A 436 -15.33 -15.90 -8.12
N PHE A 437 -14.52 -15.54 -7.13
CA PHE A 437 -14.96 -15.40 -5.74
C PHE A 437 -15.38 -13.97 -5.43
N ARG A 438 -16.59 -13.77 -4.88
CA ARG A 438 -17.12 -12.42 -4.59
C ARG A 438 -17.06 -12.06 -3.12
N GLU A 439 -17.57 -12.94 -2.26
CA GLU A 439 -17.73 -12.68 -0.83
C GLU A 439 -18.14 -13.96 -0.09
N PHE A 440 -18.02 -13.94 1.23
CA PHE A 440 -18.48 -15.03 2.10
C PHE A 440 -18.91 -14.52 3.47
N ALA A 441 -19.60 -15.37 4.22
CA ALA A 441 -19.88 -15.17 5.65
C ALA A 441 -20.04 -16.51 6.35
N PHE A 442 -19.73 -16.56 7.65
CA PHE A 442 -20.15 -17.63 8.54
C PHE A 442 -21.49 -17.28 9.17
N LEU A 443 -22.35 -18.28 9.34
CA LEU A 443 -23.60 -18.19 10.06
C LEU A 443 -23.57 -19.21 11.21
N LYS A 444 -23.97 -18.77 12.39
CA LYS A 444 -24.08 -19.62 13.56
C LYS A 444 -25.54 -19.74 13.98
#